data_AF-A0A949P0S2-F1
#
_entry.id   AF-A0A949P0S2-F1
#
_cell.length_a   1.000
_cell.length_b   1.000
_cell.length_c   1.000
_cell.angle_alpha   90.00
_cell.angle_beta   90.00
_cell.angle_gamma   90.00
#
_symmetry.space_group_name_H-M   'P 1'
#
loop_
_entity.id
_entity.type
_entity.pdbx_description
1 polymer ?
#
loop_
_entity_poly.entity_id
_entity_poly.type
_entity_poly.pdbx_seq_one_letter_code
_entity_poly.pdbx_strand_id
1 'polypeptide(L)'
;MLSKLDIKEKNFHGLLAVGCLAGIGEGSLRYGFTLHTGFPGMALTLVAAFLGGFTGFFLKDLGRTLRGLPPYRCINHDGWVMGAFMGAFLGTLVQLADSASGANLVVGSMVGAFFGAMTGAFPDEVITPILELMRAQDRAKPRHGSL
;
A
#
# COMPACT_ATOMS: atom_id res chain seq x y z
N MET A 1 17.16 -13.50 19.00
CA MET A 1 16.11 -13.79 17.99
C MET A 1 15.76 -12.47 17.33
N LEU A 2 16.16 -12.23 16.07
CA LEU A 2 15.61 -11.08 15.33
C LEU A 2 14.11 -11.33 15.12
N SER A 3 13.27 -10.41 15.59
CA SER A 3 11.84 -10.41 15.28
C SER A 3 11.70 -10.49 13.76
N LYS A 4 11.02 -11.53 13.25
CA LYS A 4 10.65 -11.57 11.83
C LYS A 4 9.62 -10.46 11.63
N LEU A 5 10.05 -9.36 11.00
CA LEU A 5 9.17 -8.27 10.60
C LEU A 5 7.94 -8.82 9.89
N ASP A 6 6.77 -8.34 10.32
CA ASP A 6 5.50 -8.68 9.70
C ASP A 6 5.45 -8.13 8.26
N ILE A 7 4.66 -8.74 7.39
CA ILE A 7 4.51 -8.32 5.98
C ILE A 7 4.07 -6.86 5.91
N LYS A 8 3.20 -6.44 6.82
CA LYS A 8 2.76 -5.05 6.96
C LYS A 8 3.93 -4.10 7.25
N GLU A 9 4.80 -4.45 8.19
CA GLU A 9 5.96 -3.63 8.56
C GLU A 9 6.96 -3.55 7.41
N LYS A 10 7.20 -4.66 6.70
CA LYS A 10 8.06 -4.68 5.51
C LYS A 10 7.55 -3.76 4.42
N ASN A 11 6.25 -3.82 4.12
CA ASN A 11 5.65 -2.94 3.12
C ASN A 11 5.65 -1.48 3.57
N PHE A 12 5.47 -1.23 4.87
CA PHE A 12 5.58 0.12 5.43
C PHE A 12 6.99 0.69 5.28
N HIS A 13 8.02 -0.07 5.65
CA HIS A 13 9.40 0.33 5.43
C HIS A 13 9.76 0.46 3.95
N GLY A 14 9.21 -0.41 3.09
CA GLY A 14 9.32 -0.31 1.65
C GLY A 14 8.75 0.99 1.10
N LEU A 15 7.54 1.38 1.56
CA LEU A 15 6.91 2.65 1.19
C LEU A 15 7.78 3.84 1.59
N LEU A 16 8.31 3.84 2.81
CA LEU A 16 9.24 4.88 3.27
C LEU A 16 10.51 4.91 2.43
N ALA A 17 11.11 3.76 2.13
CA ALA A 17 12.31 3.69 1.31
C ALA A 17 12.06 4.26 -0.09
N VAL A 18 10.94 3.92 -0.73
CA VAL A 18 10.58 4.45 -2.05
C VAL A 18 10.39 5.97 -2.01
N GLY A 19 9.64 6.49 -1.04
CA GLY A 19 9.46 7.93 -0.88
C GLY A 19 10.77 8.68 -0.60
N CYS A 20 11.67 8.08 0.18
CA CYS A 20 13.01 8.62 0.46
C CYS A 20 13.84 8.70 -0.82
N LEU A 21 13.90 7.60 -1.57
CA LEU A 21 14.66 7.52 -2.82
C LEU A 21 14.11 8.45 -3.88
N ALA A 22 12.78 8.59 -3.98
CA ALA A 22 12.15 9.56 -4.87
C ALA A 22 12.54 11.00 -4.51
N GLY A 23 12.53 11.34 -3.21
CA GLY A 23 12.94 12.66 -2.71
C GLY A 23 14.43 12.95 -2.91
N ILE A 24 15.30 11.98 -2.65
CA ILE A 24 16.75 12.11 -2.91
C ILE A 24 17.01 12.22 -4.41
N GLY A 25 16.36 11.40 -5.23
CA GLY A 25 16.50 11.42 -6.69
C GLY A 25 16.09 12.76 -7.29
N GLU A 26 14.89 13.24 -6.96
CA GLU A 26 14.39 14.52 -7.47
C GLU A 26 15.23 15.71 -6.96
N GLY A 27 15.62 15.70 -5.68
CA GLY A 27 16.50 16.72 -5.11
C GLY A 27 17.88 16.73 -5.76
N SER A 28 18.45 15.53 -5.99
CA SER A 28 19.75 15.36 -6.61
C SER A 28 19.81 15.87 -8.04
N LEU A 29 18.71 15.70 -8.78
CA LEU A 29 18.59 16.19 -10.15
C LEU A 29 18.42 17.71 -10.23
N ARG A 30 17.77 18.34 -9.23
CA ARG A 30 17.53 19.79 -9.24
C ARG A 30 18.66 20.62 -8.65
N TYR A 31 19.27 20.16 -7.56
CA TYR A 31 20.18 20.97 -6.75
C TYR A 31 21.57 20.33 -6.54
N GLY A 32 21.86 19.20 -7.21
CA GLY A 32 23.01 18.35 -6.91
C GLY A 32 22.73 17.42 -5.72
N PHE A 33 23.63 16.50 -5.37
CA PHE A 33 23.37 15.45 -4.37
C PHE A 33 22.90 16.03 -3.02
N THR A 34 21.61 15.87 -2.71
CA THR A 34 20.99 16.38 -1.49
C THR A 34 20.31 15.27 -0.71
N LEU A 35 20.88 14.90 0.44
CA LEU A 35 20.26 13.88 1.31
C LEU A 35 19.01 14.40 2.04
N HIS A 36 18.98 15.71 2.32
CA HIS A 36 17.91 16.33 3.12
C HIS A 36 16.54 16.31 2.43
N THR A 37 16.49 16.18 1.10
CA THR A 37 15.23 16.07 0.33
C THR A 37 14.58 14.70 0.47
N GLY A 38 15.28 13.69 1.02
CA GLY A 38 14.72 12.38 1.31
C GLY A 38 13.60 12.42 2.35
N PHE A 39 13.75 13.21 3.42
CA PHE A 39 12.73 13.30 4.47
C PHE A 39 11.40 13.89 3.97
N PRO A 40 11.38 15.02 3.25
CA PRO A 40 10.18 15.52 2.59
C PRO A 40 9.54 14.49 1.64
N GLY A 41 10.34 13.78 0.83
CA GLY A 41 9.83 12.74 -0.08
C GLY A 41 9.14 11.59 0.65
N MET A 42 9.73 11.13 1.76
CA MET A 42 9.11 10.13 2.66
C MET A 42 7.79 10.63 3.22
N ALA A 43 7.79 11.82 3.82
CA ALA A 43 6.62 12.38 4.49
C ALA A 43 5.45 12.58 3.51
N LEU A 44 5.72 13.15 2.33
CA LEU A 44 4.70 13.37 1.31
C LEU A 44 4.12 12.06 0.78
N THR A 45 4.96 11.05 0.54
CA THR A 45 4.51 9.73 0.09
C THR A 45 3.66 9.04 1.16
N LEU A 46 4.03 9.17 2.44
CA LEU A 46 3.27 8.62 3.56
C LEU A 46 1.90 9.30 3.73
N VAL A 47 1.85 10.63 3.63
CA VAL A 47 0.59 11.39 3.68
C VAL A 47 -0.31 11.00 2.51
N ALA A 48 0.24 10.85 1.31
CA ALA A 48 -0.52 10.39 0.15
C ALA A 48 -1.08 8.97 0.32
N ALA A 49 -0.28 8.04 0.86
CA ALA A 49 -0.74 6.70 1.21
C ALA A 49 -1.88 6.72 2.22
N PHE A 50 -1.76 7.53 3.28
CA PHE A 50 -2.79 7.66 4.31
C PHE A 50 -4.11 8.20 3.72
N LEU A 51 -4.03 9.29 2.93
CA LEU A 51 -5.20 9.88 2.28
C LEU A 51 -5.85 8.91 1.27
N GLY A 52 -5.03 8.18 0.52
CA GLY A 52 -5.52 7.15 -0.41
C GLY A 52 -6.23 6.02 0.31
N GLY A 53 -5.63 5.53 1.39
CA GLY A 53 -6.21 4.51 2.25
C GLY A 53 -7.55 4.95 2.87
N PHE A 54 -7.59 6.16 3.45
CA PHE A 54 -8.81 6.75 3.98
C PHE A 54 -9.90 6.87 2.91
N THR A 55 -9.54 7.36 1.72
CA THR A 55 -10.46 7.47 0.58
C THR A 55 -10.99 6.10 0.15
N GLY A 56 -10.12 5.09 0.10
CA GLY A 56 -10.51 3.71 -0.22
C GLY A 56 -11.52 3.15 0.75
N PHE A 57 -11.27 3.26 2.06
CA PHE A 57 -12.21 2.82 3.09
C PHE A 57 -13.51 3.61 3.06
N PHE A 58 -13.46 4.93 2.85
CA PHE A 58 -14.65 5.76 2.73
C PHE A 58 -15.52 5.37 1.53
N LEU A 59 -14.92 5.23 0.34
CA LEU A 59 -15.63 4.81 -0.88
C LEU A 59 -16.23 3.41 -0.73
N LYS A 60 -15.49 2.52 -0.09
CA LYS A 60 -15.94 1.17 0.24
C LYS A 60 -17.16 1.21 1.17
N ASP A 61 -17.09 1.93 2.28
CA ASP A 61 -18.22 2.05 3.21
C ASP A 61 -19.43 2.72 2.57
N LEU A 62 -19.22 3.71 1.70
CA LEU A 62 -20.29 4.29 0.89
C LEU A 62 -20.93 3.22 -0.01
N GLY A 63 -20.12 2.44 -0.72
CA GLY A 63 -20.59 1.35 -1.57
C GLY A 63 -21.37 0.27 -0.81
N ARG A 64 -20.94 -0.08 0.40
CA ARG A 64 -21.65 -1.02 1.29
C ARG A 64 -22.99 -0.44 1.75
N THR A 65 -22.98 0.82 2.18
CA THR A 65 -24.19 1.52 2.65
C THR A 65 -25.23 1.61 1.54
N LEU A 66 -24.80 1.94 0.31
CA LEU A 66 -25.68 1.96 -0.87
C LEU A 66 -26.29 0.59 -1.20
N ARG A 67 -25.64 -0.52 -0.83
CA ARG A 67 -26.13 -1.89 -0.99
C ARG A 67 -26.94 -2.41 0.22
N GLY A 68 -27.13 -1.59 1.26
CA GLY A 68 -27.81 -1.99 2.49
C GLY A 68 -26.99 -2.97 3.36
N LEU A 69 -25.68 -3.06 3.15
CA LEU A 69 -24.78 -3.89 3.95
C LEU A 69 -24.31 -3.13 5.20
N PRO A 70 -24.02 -3.84 6.31
CA PRO A 70 -23.48 -3.19 7.50
C PRO A 70 -22.10 -2.56 7.22
N PRO A 71 -21.75 -1.46 7.93
CA PRO A 71 -20.45 -0.79 7.80
C PRO A 71 -19.28 -1.76 7.96
N TYR A 72 -18.20 -1.55 7.22
CA TYR A 72 -17.05 -2.43 7.29
C TYR A 72 -16.40 -2.34 8.68
N ARG A 73 -16.18 -3.49 9.31
CA ARG A 73 -15.37 -3.61 10.53
C ARG A 73 -13.97 -3.99 10.08
N CYS A 74 -12.99 -3.13 10.36
CA CYS A 74 -11.60 -3.25 9.90
C CYS A 74 -10.87 -4.51 10.40
N ILE A 75 -11.22 -5.67 9.87
CA ILE A 75 -10.71 -6.97 10.34
C ILE A 75 -9.33 -7.27 9.74
N ASN A 76 -9.05 -6.88 8.49
CA ASN A 76 -7.73 -7.02 7.86
C ASN A 76 -7.44 -5.82 6.95
N HIS A 77 -6.43 -5.02 7.29
CA HIS A 77 -6.09 -3.80 6.55
C HIS A 77 -4.75 -3.91 5.82
N ASP A 78 -4.02 -5.01 5.89
CA ASP A 78 -2.65 -5.13 5.32
C ASP A 78 -2.57 -4.81 3.82
N GLY A 79 -3.66 -5.05 3.09
CA GLY A 79 -3.81 -4.72 1.68
C GLY A 79 -3.58 -3.25 1.36
N TRP A 80 -3.93 -2.32 2.27
CA TRP A 80 -3.73 -0.89 2.04
C TRP A 80 -2.25 -0.49 2.05
N VAL A 81 -1.40 -1.10 2.90
CA VAL A 81 0.03 -0.78 3.02
C VAL A 81 0.76 -1.41 1.86
N MET A 82 0.41 -2.65 1.53
CA MET A 82 0.96 -3.35 0.37
C MET A 82 0.62 -2.60 -0.92
N GLY A 83 -0.64 -2.20 -1.06
CA GLY A 83 -1.10 -1.39 -2.19
C GLY A 83 -0.38 -0.05 -2.26
N ALA A 84 -0.25 0.67 -1.14
CA ALA A 84 0.50 1.92 -1.06
C ALA A 84 1.96 1.75 -1.51
N PHE A 85 2.65 0.71 -1.00
CA PHE A 85 4.02 0.42 -1.36
C PHE A 85 4.18 0.11 -2.86
N MET A 86 3.39 -0.84 -3.37
CA MET A 86 3.44 -1.23 -4.79
C MET A 86 3.08 -0.05 -5.70
N GLY A 87 2.06 0.70 -5.34
CA GLY A 87 1.64 1.90 -6.05
C GLY A 87 2.75 2.95 -6.08
N ALA A 88 3.36 3.26 -4.92
CA ALA A 88 4.47 4.21 -4.85
C ALA A 88 5.64 3.77 -5.72
N PHE A 89 6.00 2.49 -5.67
CA PHE A 89 7.10 1.92 -6.46
C PHE A 89 6.83 2.04 -7.96
N LEU A 90 5.65 1.60 -8.42
CA LEU A 90 5.25 1.68 -9.82
C LEU A 90 5.11 3.13 -10.30
N GLY A 91 4.50 4.01 -9.51
CA GLY A 91 4.36 5.42 -9.85
C GLY A 91 5.71 6.13 -9.99
N THR A 92 6.68 5.76 -9.14
CA THR A 92 8.07 6.24 -9.27
C THR A 92 8.74 5.70 -10.54
N LEU A 93 8.56 4.41 -10.86
CA LEU A 93 9.11 3.81 -12.09
C LEU A 93 8.52 4.42 -13.35
N VAL A 94 7.22 4.65 -13.39
CA VAL A 94 6.54 5.30 -14.51
C VAL A 94 7.13 6.69 -14.74
N GLN A 95 7.30 7.48 -13.67
CA GLN A 95 7.93 8.80 -13.82
C GLN A 95 9.41 8.74 -14.20
N LEU A 96 10.14 7.72 -13.74
CA LEU A 96 11.52 7.50 -14.15
C LEU A 96 11.62 7.16 -15.65
N ALA A 97 10.66 6.41 -16.18
CA ALA A 97 10.63 6.00 -17.58
C ALA A 97 10.16 7.12 -18.53
N ASP A 98 9.22 7.96 -18.09
CA ASP A 98 8.61 9.00 -18.92
C ASP A 98 9.35 10.35 -18.83
N SER A 99 9.98 10.66 -17.70
CA SER A 99 10.63 11.95 -17.51
C SER A 99 12.08 11.94 -17.97
N ALA A 100 12.35 12.53 -19.13
CA ALA A 100 13.70 12.80 -19.65
C ALA A 100 14.63 13.58 -18.69
N SER A 101 14.07 14.31 -17.72
CA SER A 101 14.83 15.05 -16.69
C SER A 101 14.69 14.49 -15.27
N GLY A 102 14.06 13.32 -15.08
CA GLY A 102 13.66 12.78 -13.77
C GLY A 102 12.88 13.76 -12.87
N ALA A 103 12.18 14.74 -13.44
CA ALA A 103 11.34 15.66 -12.71
C ALA A 103 10.06 14.94 -12.26
N ASN A 104 9.61 15.24 -11.05
CA ASN A 104 8.34 14.75 -10.47
C ASN A 104 8.35 13.28 -10.00
N LEU A 105 9.52 12.72 -9.65
CA LEU A 105 9.61 11.39 -9.02
C LEU A 105 8.78 11.31 -7.73
N VAL A 106 8.80 12.37 -6.91
CA VAL A 106 8.01 12.44 -5.67
C VAL A 106 6.51 12.51 -5.99
N VAL A 107 6.12 13.20 -7.06
CA VAL A 107 4.71 13.22 -7.47
C VAL A 107 4.27 11.83 -7.94
N GLY A 108 5.12 11.14 -8.70
CA GLY A 108 4.89 9.74 -9.09
C GLY A 108 4.70 8.83 -7.89
N SER A 109 5.59 8.91 -6.89
CA SER A 109 5.47 8.13 -5.66
C SER A 109 4.21 8.46 -4.87
N MET A 110 3.83 9.74 -4.77
CA MET A 110 2.61 10.18 -4.08
C MET A 110 1.34 9.69 -4.76
N VAL A 111 1.20 9.93 -6.07
CA VAL A 111 0.03 9.53 -6.85
C VAL A 111 -0.11 8.01 -6.85
N GLY A 112 1.00 7.31 -7.07
CA GLY A 112 1.06 5.86 -6.98
C GLY A 112 0.66 5.35 -5.60
N ALA A 113 1.21 5.91 -4.52
CA ALA A 113 0.86 5.54 -3.15
C ALA A 113 -0.62 5.76 -2.85
N PHE A 114 -1.19 6.88 -3.30
CA PHE A 114 -2.60 7.21 -3.10
C PHE A 114 -3.52 6.18 -3.78
N PHE A 115 -3.34 5.96 -5.08
CA PHE A 115 -4.19 5.01 -5.83
C PHE A 115 -3.95 3.56 -5.38
N GLY A 116 -2.70 3.22 -5.07
CA GLY A 116 -2.35 1.91 -4.54
C GLY A 116 -2.99 1.64 -3.17
N ALA A 117 -2.94 2.60 -2.24
CA ALA A 117 -3.59 2.47 -0.94
C ALA A 117 -5.11 2.41 -1.06
N MET A 118 -5.70 3.24 -1.92
CA MET A 118 -7.14 3.28 -2.18
C MET A 118 -7.64 1.95 -2.73
N THR A 119 -6.99 1.41 -3.77
CA THR A 119 -7.35 0.12 -4.38
C THR A 119 -7.03 -1.05 -3.46
N GLY A 120 -5.97 -0.98 -2.67
CA GLY A 120 -5.58 -1.97 -1.67
C GLY A 120 -6.55 -2.10 -0.48
N ALA A 121 -7.49 -1.17 -0.31
CA ALA A 121 -8.51 -1.20 0.73
C ALA A 121 -9.77 -2.03 0.37
N PHE A 122 -9.89 -2.50 -0.88
CA PHE A 122 -11.04 -3.29 -1.37
C PHE A 122 -10.90 -4.83 -1.35
N PRO A 123 -9.70 -5.43 -1.52
CA PRO A 123 -9.56 -6.88 -1.64
C PRO A 123 -10.04 -7.66 -0.42
N ASP A 124 -10.02 -7.06 0.76
CA ASP A 124 -10.51 -7.64 2.00
C ASP A 124 -12.01 -8.01 1.95
N GLU A 125 -12.84 -7.36 1.13
CA GLU A 125 -14.26 -7.73 0.96
C GLU A 125 -14.45 -9.05 0.22
N VAL A 126 -13.52 -9.39 -0.67
CA VAL A 126 -13.62 -10.57 -1.54
C VAL A 126 -12.76 -11.71 -1.01
N ILE A 127 -11.54 -11.40 -0.58
CA ILE A 127 -10.55 -12.40 -0.17
C ILE A 127 -10.85 -12.93 1.24
N THR A 128 -11.29 -12.09 2.18
CA THR A 128 -11.52 -12.53 3.56
C THR A 128 -12.60 -13.62 3.65
N PRO A 129 -13.79 -13.47 3.02
CA PRO A 129 -14.79 -14.53 3.02
C PRO A 129 -14.30 -15.83 2.37
N ILE A 130 -13.50 -15.75 1.30
CA ILE A 130 -12.93 -16.91 0.62
C ILE A 130 -11.96 -17.65 1.56
N LEU A 131 -11.07 -16.92 2.23
CA LEU A 131 -10.12 -17.50 3.19
C LEU A 131 -10.84 -18.11 4.40
N GLU A 132 -11.91 -17.48 4.87
CA GLU A 132 -12.75 -18.03 5.94
C GLU A 132 -13.43 -19.33 5.51
N LEU A 133 -13.98 -19.39 4.29
CA LEU A 133 -14.54 -20.60 3.71
C LEU A 133 -13.50 -21.72 3.56
N MET A 134 -12.31 -21.40 3.05
CA MET A 134 -11.22 -22.38 2.92
C MET A 134 -10.79 -22.92 4.29
N ARG A 135 -10.62 -22.04 5.29
CA ARG A 135 -10.28 -22.46 6.66
C ARG A 135 -11.39 -23.29 7.31
N ALA A 136 -12.66 -22.98 7.03
CA ALA A 136 -13.78 -23.78 7.49
C ALA A 136 -13.80 -25.18 6.85
N GLN A 137 -13.50 -25.28 5.55
CA GLN A 137 -13.38 -26.55 4.84
C GLN A 137 -12.20 -27.40 5.37
N ASP A 138 -11.04 -26.79 5.61
CA ASP A 138 -9.87 -27.49 6.17
C ASP A 138 -10.15 -28.04 7.57
N ARG A 139 -10.92 -27.31 8.40
CA ARG A 139 -11.36 -27.78 9.72
C ARG A 139 -12.41 -28.88 9.64
N ALA A 140 -13.25 -28.87 8.60
CA ALA A 140 -14.29 -29.86 8.38
C ALA A 140 -13.77 -31.15 7.71
N LYS A 141 -12.57 -31.14 7.11
CA LYS A 141 -11.97 -32.31 6.50
C LYS A 141 -11.59 -33.33 7.59
N PRO A 142 -12.12 -34.56 7.57
CA PRO A 142 -11.70 -35.58 8.52
C PRO A 142 -10.20 -35.82 8.31
N ARG A 143 -9.41 -35.76 9.39
CA ARG A 143 -8.01 -36.21 9.37
C ARG A 143 -8.01 -37.72 9.17
N HIS A 144 -8.10 -38.17 7.93
CA HIS A 144 -7.82 -39.55 7.59
C HIS A 144 -6.31 -39.76 7.64
N GLY A 145 -5.86 -40.52 8.64
CA GLY A 145 -4.54 -41.13 8.68
C GLY A 145 -3.53 -40.46 9.60
N SER A 146 -3.58 -40.81 10.88
CA SER A 146 -2.37 -41.04 11.67
C SER A 146 -2.64 -42.24 12.58
N LEU A 147 -2.52 -43.43 12.00
CA LEU A 147 -2.12 -44.64 12.71
C LEU A 147 -0.59 -44.68 12.72
#